data_AF-A0A7W7VZZ8-F1
#
_entry.id   AF-A0A7W7VZZ8-F1
#
_cell.length_a   1.000
_cell.length_b   1.000
_cell.length_c   1.000
_cell.angle_alpha   90.00
_cell.angle_beta   90.00
_cell.angle_gamma   90.00
#
_symmetry.space_group_name_H-M   'P 1'
#
loop_
_entity.id
_entity.type
_entity.pdbx_description
1 polymer ?
#
loop_
_entity_poly.entity_id
_entity_poly.type
_entity_poly.pdbx_seq_one_letter_code
_entity_poly.pdbx_strand_id
1 'polypeptide(L)'
;MSKKQEALVVQSFAFTPVSSNSRVSSCDCLAHVYGNAADHGERARRYPSDMTDAKWQTVRPLLPVPAWLEGRGGQPEGYCHRQMLDAVRYLVDNGATTA
;
A
#
# COMPACT_ATOMS: atom_id res chain seq x y z
N MET A 1 2.86 67.96 12.41
CA MET A 1 3.08 67.37 11.07
C MET A 1 4.32 66.50 11.10
N SER A 2 4.18 65.18 11.13
CA SER A 2 4.98 64.26 10.29
C SER A 2 4.53 62.84 10.62
N LYS A 3 3.90 62.21 9.63
CA LYS A 3 3.29 60.87 9.70
C LYS A 3 4.39 59.83 9.92
N LYS A 4 4.23 58.94 10.91
CA LYS A 4 4.95 57.67 10.95
C LYS A 4 3.99 56.61 10.41
N GLN A 5 4.26 56.13 9.19
CA GLN A 5 3.56 55.02 8.57
C GLN A 5 4.15 53.72 9.13
N GLU A 6 3.37 52.99 9.91
CA GLU A 6 3.68 51.60 10.26
C GLU A 6 3.06 50.71 9.18
N ALA A 7 3.90 50.17 8.31
CA ALA A 7 3.47 49.19 7.30
C ALA A 7 3.34 47.83 7.98
N LEU A 8 2.10 47.33 8.07
CA LEU A 8 1.81 45.95 8.46
C LEU A 8 2.41 45.02 7.39
N VAL A 9 3.57 44.41 7.70
CA VAL A 9 4.12 43.31 6.89
C VAL A 9 3.18 42.11 7.06
N VAL A 10 2.32 41.90 6.07
CA VAL A 10 1.60 40.64 5.89
C VAL A 10 2.59 39.68 5.24
N GLN A 11 3.24 38.83 6.05
CA GLN A 11 4.02 37.72 5.51
C GLN A 11 3.04 36.67 4.98
N SER A 12 2.79 36.74 3.67
CA SER A 12 2.07 35.70 2.94
C SER A 12 2.94 34.44 2.91
N PHE A 13 2.58 33.43 3.70
CA PHE A 13 3.14 32.10 3.52
C PHE A 13 2.61 31.51 2.21
N ALA A 14 3.47 31.42 1.20
CA ALA A 14 3.17 30.68 -0.01
C ALA A 14 3.13 29.19 0.34
N PHE A 15 1.93 28.60 0.37
CA PHE A 15 1.80 27.16 0.31
C PHE A 15 2.23 26.73 -1.10
N THR A 16 3.45 26.22 -1.22
CA THR A 16 3.80 25.43 -2.41
C THR A 16 3.00 24.13 -2.30
N PRO A 17 2.15 23.78 -3.27
CA PRO A 17 1.56 22.46 -3.29
C PRO A 17 2.72 21.48 -3.49
N VAL A 18 3.06 20.73 -2.44
CA VAL A 18 3.87 19.53 -2.62
C VAL A 18 3.10 18.67 -3.60
N SER A 19 3.71 18.36 -4.74
CA SER A 19 3.11 17.45 -5.70
C SER A 19 2.97 16.12 -4.96
N SER A 20 1.75 15.81 -4.56
CA SER A 20 1.44 14.54 -3.93
C SER A 20 1.59 13.53 -5.05
N ASN A 21 2.76 12.90 -5.14
CA ASN A 21 2.94 11.70 -5.95
C ASN A 21 2.10 10.62 -5.27
N SER A 22 0.78 10.72 -5.44
CA SER A 22 -0.11 9.58 -5.33
C SER A 22 0.37 8.64 -6.42
N ARG A 23 1.37 7.82 -6.11
CA ARG A 23 1.40 6.47 -6.62
C ARG A 23 0.08 5.92 -6.11
N VAL A 24 -0.98 6.09 -6.90
CA VAL A 24 -2.13 5.21 -6.82
C VAL A 24 -1.46 3.86 -6.93
N SER A 25 -1.28 3.18 -5.80
CA SER A 25 -0.82 1.80 -5.84
C SER A 25 -1.79 1.15 -6.80
N SER A 26 -1.30 0.50 -7.86
CA SER A 26 -2.20 -0.18 -8.79
C SER A 26 -3.04 -1.26 -8.10
N CYS A 27 -2.70 -1.54 -6.82
CA CYS A 27 -3.26 -2.57 -5.99
C CYS A 27 -4.18 -1.97 -4.91
N ASP A 28 -5.49 -2.18 -5.05
CA ASP A 28 -6.51 -1.85 -4.05
C ASP A 28 -6.49 -2.78 -2.80
N CYS A 29 -5.31 -3.28 -2.40
CA CYS A 29 -5.18 -4.18 -1.25
C CYS A 29 -5.16 -3.38 0.07
N LEU A 30 -5.68 -3.96 1.16
CA LEU A 30 -5.74 -3.28 2.47
C LEU A 30 -4.36 -2.77 2.93
N ALA A 31 -3.30 -3.56 2.73
CA ALA A 31 -1.95 -3.15 3.10
C ALA A 31 -1.46 -1.88 2.37
N HIS A 32 -1.85 -1.66 1.10
CA HIS A 32 -1.53 -0.41 0.39
C HIS A 32 -2.48 0.73 0.74
N VAL A 33 -3.79 0.45 0.86
CA VAL A 33 -4.81 1.45 1.21
C VAL A 33 -4.50 2.09 2.57
N TYR A 34 -4.03 1.30 3.53
CA TYR A 34 -3.66 1.78 4.86
C TYR A 34 -2.16 2.13 5.00
N GLY A 35 -1.37 2.06 3.91
CA GLY A 35 0.05 2.43 3.90
C GLY A 35 1.00 1.46 4.60
N ASN A 36 0.51 0.32 5.12
CA ASN A 36 1.31 -0.68 5.81
C ASN A 36 2.38 -1.33 4.91
N ALA A 37 2.14 -1.36 3.60
CA ALA A 37 3.06 -1.89 2.60
C ALA A 37 3.96 -0.83 1.95
N ALA A 38 4.07 0.39 2.51
CA ALA A 38 4.82 1.48 1.87
C ALA A 38 6.31 1.16 1.61
N ASP A 39 6.92 0.33 2.47
CA ASP A 39 8.31 -0.13 2.33
C ASP A 39 8.46 -1.24 1.28
N HIS A 40 7.35 -1.79 0.79
CA HIS A 40 7.31 -2.85 -0.20
C HIS A 40 6.84 -2.29 -1.54
N GLY A 41 7.57 -2.63 -2.61
CA GLY A 41 7.19 -2.22 -3.96
C GLY A 41 5.86 -2.82 -4.40
N GLU A 42 5.26 -2.22 -5.43
CA GLU A 42 4.09 -2.79 -6.09
C GLU A 42 4.38 -4.21 -6.58
N ARG A 43 3.36 -5.07 -6.51
CA ARG A 43 3.47 -6.45 -6.98
C ARG A 43 3.80 -6.48 -8.48
N ALA A 44 5.00 -6.98 -8.80
CA ALA A 44 5.32 -7.47 -10.14
C ALA A 44 5.06 -8.98 -10.24
N ARG A 45 4.44 -9.43 -11.34
CA ARG A 45 4.34 -10.86 -11.66
C ARG A 45 5.73 -11.40 -12.01
N ARG A 46 6.21 -12.40 -11.28
CA ARG A 46 7.59 -12.92 -11.39
C ARG A 46 7.65 -14.39 -11.77
N TYR A 47 6.68 -15.20 -11.35
CA TYR A 47 6.68 -16.65 -11.63
C TYR A 47 5.45 -17.07 -12.47
N PRO A 48 5.56 -18.19 -13.22
CA PRO A 48 4.41 -18.76 -13.93
C PRO A 48 3.26 -19.15 -12.98
N SER A 49 3.60 -19.54 -11.75
CA SER A 49 2.70 -19.89 -10.65
C SER A 49 1.88 -18.70 -10.13
N ASP A 50 2.31 -17.47 -10.41
CA ASP A 50 1.65 -16.26 -9.91
C ASP A 50 0.24 -16.09 -10.48
N MET A 51 -0.67 -15.69 -9.61
CA MET A 51 -2.08 -15.55 -9.96
C MET A 51 -2.31 -14.42 -10.96
N THR A 52 -3.16 -14.65 -11.97
CA THR A 52 -3.64 -13.58 -12.88
C THR A 52 -4.60 -12.64 -12.18
N ASP A 53 -4.79 -11.42 -12.68
CA ASP A 53 -5.72 -10.44 -12.09
C ASP A 53 -7.16 -10.97 -12.02
N ALA A 54 -7.63 -11.65 -13.07
CA ALA A 54 -8.97 -12.23 -13.11
C ALA A 54 -9.19 -13.25 -11.98
N LYS A 55 -8.26 -14.22 -11.82
CA LYS A 55 -8.29 -15.18 -10.71
C LYS A 55 -8.22 -14.50 -9.35
N TRP A 56 -7.41 -13.44 -9.23
CA TRP A 56 -7.31 -12.68 -7.99
C TRP A 56 -8.64 -12.05 -7.58
N GLN A 57 -9.40 -11.49 -8.52
CA GLN A 57 -10.72 -10.93 -8.22
C GLN A 57 -11.70 -11.98 -7.67
N THR A 58 -11.56 -13.25 -8.07
CA THR A 58 -12.37 -14.36 -7.53
C THR A 58 -11.91 -14.78 -6.13
N VAL A 59 -10.60 -14.79 -5.86
CA VAL A 59 -10.03 -15.26 -4.59
C VAL A 59 -10.07 -14.20 -3.49
N ARG A 60 -9.83 -12.94 -3.82
CA ARG A 60 -9.80 -11.81 -2.89
C ARG A 60 -10.98 -11.75 -1.90
N PRO A 61 -12.25 -11.87 -2.32
CA PRO A 61 -13.39 -11.78 -1.40
C PRO A 61 -13.52 -12.98 -0.44
N LEU A 62 -12.79 -14.08 -0.69
CA LEU A 62 -12.79 -15.26 0.17
C LEU A 62 -11.77 -15.16 1.32
N LEU A 63 -10.91 -14.14 1.29
CA LEU A 63 -9.89 -13.97 2.32
C LEU A 63 -10.50 -13.37 3.58
N PRO A 64 -10.10 -13.86 4.76
CA PRO A 64 -10.59 -13.33 6.02
C PRO A 64 -10.16 -11.87 6.17
N VAL A 65 -11.00 -11.09 6.86
CA VAL A 65 -10.63 -9.73 7.27
C VAL A 65 -9.45 -9.84 8.26
N PRO A 66 -8.36 -9.08 8.06
CA PRO A 66 -7.23 -9.12 8.98
C PRO A 66 -7.63 -8.65 10.38
N ALA A 67 -7.18 -9.36 11.42
CA ALA A 67 -7.52 -9.07 12.81
C ALA A 67 -7.11 -7.65 13.26
N TRP A 68 -6.03 -7.10 12.71
CA TRP A 68 -5.59 -5.72 13.00
C TRP A 68 -6.57 -4.68 12.47
N LEU A 69 -7.30 -4.98 11.38
CA LEU A 69 -8.32 -4.10 10.83
C LEU A 69 -9.59 -4.10 11.69
N GLU A 70 -9.88 -5.22 12.36
CA GLU A 70 -11.01 -5.35 13.28
C GLU A 70 -10.73 -4.77 14.68
N GLY A 71 -9.58 -4.12 14.89
CA GLY A 71 -9.20 -3.56 16.19
C GLY A 71 -8.86 -4.62 17.24
N ARG A 72 -8.65 -5.89 16.84
CA ARG A 72 -8.25 -6.98 17.74
C ARG A 72 -6.76 -6.99 18.07
N GLY A 73 -6.01 -5.98 17.62
CA GLY A 73 -4.56 -5.86 17.79
C GLY A 73 -3.77 -6.65 16.75
N GLY A 74 -2.45 -6.76 16.96
CA GLY A 74 -1.51 -7.42 16.06
C GLY A 74 -0.77 -6.46 15.12
N GLN A 75 0.28 -6.96 14.47
CA GLN A 75 1.07 -6.19 13.51
C GLN A 75 0.28 -6.03 12.20
N PRO A 76 0.15 -4.81 11.66
CA PRO A 76 -0.43 -4.61 10.34
C PRO A 76 0.33 -5.36 9.26
N GLU A 77 -0.40 -5.83 8.25
CA GLU A 77 0.20 -6.58 7.14
C GLU A 77 1.15 -5.71 6.31
N GLY A 78 2.43 -6.07 6.26
CA GLY A 78 3.42 -5.40 5.41
C GLY A 78 3.33 -5.77 3.93
N TYR A 79 2.71 -6.90 3.58
CA TYR A 79 2.60 -7.37 2.19
C TYR A 79 1.15 -7.48 1.75
N CYS A 80 0.87 -7.30 0.46
CA CYS A 80 -0.47 -7.60 -0.06
C CYS A 80 -0.76 -9.11 0.05
N HIS A 81 -2.00 -9.46 0.39
CA HIS A 81 -2.50 -10.84 0.35
C HIS A 81 -2.18 -11.58 -0.95
N ARG A 82 -2.30 -10.91 -2.10
CA ARG A 82 -1.98 -11.53 -3.39
C ARG A 82 -0.49 -11.88 -3.55
N GLN A 83 0.42 -11.04 -3.02
CA GLN A 83 1.85 -11.35 -3.01
C GLN A 83 2.15 -12.55 -2.10
N MET A 84 1.51 -12.61 -0.93
CA MET A 84 1.64 -13.75 -0.01
C MET A 84 1.14 -15.05 -0.64
N LEU A 85 -0.04 -15.02 -1.29
CA LEU A 85 -0.59 -16.21 -1.96
C LEU A 85 0.22 -16.66 -3.17
N ASP A 86 0.79 -15.72 -3.94
CA ASP A 86 1.72 -16.06 -5.01
C ASP A 86 2.96 -16.76 -4.46
N ALA A 87 3.53 -16.27 -3.35
CA ALA A 87 4.67 -16.90 -2.70
C ALA A 87 4.32 -18.32 -2.24
N VAL A 88 3.15 -18.51 -1.61
CA VAL A 88 2.66 -19.84 -1.23
C VAL A 88 2.48 -20.73 -2.47
N ARG A 89 1.88 -20.22 -3.54
CA ARG A 89 1.68 -20.97 -4.79
C ARG A 89 3.01 -21.35 -5.42
N TYR A 90 3.97 -20.45 -5.45
CA TYR A 90 5.32 -20.72 -5.91
C TYR A 90 5.96 -21.85 -5.10
N LEU A 91 5.87 -21.82 -3.76
CA LEU A 91 6.40 -22.88 -2.90
C LEU A 91 5.73 -24.23 -3.16
N VAL A 92 4.41 -24.24 -3.36
CA VAL A 92 3.64 -25.45 -3.66
C VAL A 92 4.00 -26.01 -5.04
N ASP A 93 4.10 -25.14 -6.05
CA ASP A 93 4.36 -25.53 -7.45
C ASP A 93 5.82 -25.96 -7.68
N ASN A 94 6.78 -25.40 -6.94
CA ASN A 94 8.21 -25.72 -7.07
C ASN A 94 8.71 -26.72 -6.01
N GLY A 95 7.85 -27.07 -5.06
CA GLY A 95 8.06 -28.14 -4.11
C GLY A 95 8.83 -27.73 -2.85
N ALA A 96 8.19 -27.94 -1.71
CA ALA A 96 8.84 -28.52 -0.54
C ALA A 96 9.18 -30.00 -0.84
N THR A 97 10.01 -30.25 -1.86
CA THR A 97 10.56 -31.58 -2.10
C THR A 97 11.73 -31.74 -1.13
N THR A 98 11.42 -32.06 0.12
CA THR A 98 12.39 -32.73 0.99
C THR A 98 12.78 -34.04 0.31
N ALA A 99 14.04 -34.10 -0.13
CA ALA A 99 14.80 -35.33 -0.23
C ALA A 99 14.92 -36.00 1.15
#